data_AF-A0A7C7GE12-F1
#
_entry.id   AF-A0A7C7GE12-F1
#
_cell.length_a   1.000
_cell.length_b   1.000
_cell.length_c   1.000
_cell.angle_alpha   90.00
_cell.angle_beta   90.00
_cell.angle_gamma   90.00
#
_symmetry.space_group_name_H-M   'P 1'
#
loop_
_entity.id
_entity.type
_entity.pdbx_description
1 polymer ?
#
loop_
_entity_poly.entity_id
_entity_poly.type
_entity_poly.pdbx_seq_one_letter_code
_entity_poly.pdbx_strand_id
1 'polypeptide(L)' 'RVSIGTNATIMPVSICDDVVIGAGAVVTKDITESATYVGNPARKLK' A
#
# COMPACT_ATOMS: atom_id res chain seq x y z
N ARG A 1 -11.01 6.07 -0.51
CA ARG A 1 -10.04 6.70 -1.47
C ARG A 1 -8.67 6.02 -1.34
N VAL A 2 -7.98 5.69 -2.44
CA VAL A 2 -6.62 5.11 -2.37
C VAL A 2 -5.60 6.06 -2.99
N SER A 3 -4.53 6.37 -2.28
CA SER A 3 -3.42 7.20 -2.79
C SER A 3 -2.21 6.33 -3.06
N ILE A 4 -1.76 6.28 -4.31
CA ILE A 4 -0.63 5.45 -4.73
C ILE A 4 0.56 6.36 -5.03
N GLY A 5 1.65 6.19 -4.27
CA GLY A 5 2.89 6.92 -4.47
C GLY A 5 3.61 6.51 -5.74
N THR A 6 4.48 7.39 -6.24
CA THR A 6 5.27 7.17 -7.45
C THR A 6 6.09 5.88 -7.36
N ASN A 7 6.12 5.09 -8.44
CA ASN A 7 6.88 3.83 -8.52
C ASN A 7 6.50 2.78 -7.45
N ALA A 8 5.28 2.81 -6.93
CA ALA A 8 4.77 1.71 -6.12
C ALA A 8 4.41 0.50 -7.01
N THR A 9 4.75 -0.71 -6.56
CA THR A 9 4.41 -1.96 -7.23
C THR A 9 3.31 -2.66 -6.45
N ILE A 10 2.19 -2.97 -7.11
CA ILE A 10 1.03 -3.62 -6.51
C ILE A 10 0.86 -4.99 -7.16
N MET A 11 1.00 -6.05 -6.36
CA MET A 11 0.68 -7.42 -6.77
C MET A 11 -0.84 -7.59 -6.96
N PRO A 12 -1.37 -8.67 -7.54
CA PRO A 12 -2.82 -8.90 -7.63
C PRO A 12 -3.44 -9.13 -6.24
N VAL A 13 -3.68 -8.04 -5.52
CA VAL A 13 -4.16 -7.98 -4.13
C VAL A 13 -5.30 -6.97 -4.01
N SER A 14 -6.08 -7.10 -2.94
CA SER A 14 -7.15 -6.16 -2.61
C SER A 14 -6.66 -5.07 -1.66
N ILE A 15 -7.07 -3.82 -1.91
CA ILE A 15 -6.75 -2.67 -1.07
C ILE A 15 -8.06 -2.01 -0.64
N CYS A 16 -8.27 -1.88 0.67
CA CYS A 16 -9.45 -1.21 1.21
C CYS A 16 -9.39 0.31 1.04
N ASP A 17 -10.48 0.99 1.40
CA ASP A 17 -10.56 2.44 1.34
C ASP A 17 -9.64 3.15 2.35
N ASP A 18 -9.26 4.37 2.01
CA ASP A 18 -8.51 5.32 2.83
C ASP A 18 -7.10 4.83 3.17
N VAL A 19 -6.46 4.24 2.16
CA VAL A 19 -5.10 3.73 2.20
C VAL A 19 -4.14 4.65 1.44
N VAL A 20 -2.96 4.87 2.01
CA VAL A 20 -1.85 5.57 1.35
C VAL A 20 -0.69 4.59 1.12
N ILE A 21 -0.37 4.30 -0.13
CA ILE A 21 0.81 3.52 -0.53
C ILE A 21 1.96 4.50 -0.78
N GLY A 22 3.06 4.35 -0.04
CA GLY A 22 4.25 5.19 -0.21
C GLY A 22 4.92 5.00 -1.57
N ALA A 23 5.71 5.99 -1.97
CA ALA A 23 6.54 5.88 -3.17
C ALA A 23 7.54 4.71 -3.04
N GLY A 24 7.72 3.93 -4.12
CA GLY A 24 8.60 2.77 -4.12
C GLY A 24 8.14 1.57 -3.28
N ALA A 25 6.93 1.60 -2.71
CA ALA A 25 6.42 0.50 -1.90
C ALA A 25 6.02 -0.70 -2.76
N VAL A 26 6.25 -1.92 -2.26
CA VAL A 26 5.88 -3.16 -2.96
C VAL A 26 4.82 -3.89 -2.15
N VAL A 27 3.56 -3.79 -2.59
CA VAL A 27 2.41 -4.40 -1.92
C VAL A 27 2.31 -5.86 -2.36
N THR A 28 2.65 -6.77 -1.46
CA THR A 28 2.66 -8.23 -1.71
C THR A 28 1.51 -8.97 -1.04
N LYS A 29 0.69 -8.29 -0.24
CA LYS A 29 -0.43 -8.85 0.54
C LYS A 29 -1.63 -7.92 0.50
N ASP A 30 -2.82 -8.49 0.70
CA ASP A 30 -4.05 -7.72 0.83
C ASP A 30 -3.96 -6.70 1.98
N ILE A 31 -4.51 -5.52 1.74
CA ILE A 31 -4.64 -4.44 2.71
C ILE A 31 -6.11 -4.35 3.13
N THR A 32 -6.39 -4.78 4.36
CA THR A 32 -7.73 -4.79 4.95
C THR A 32 -7.98 -3.64 5.92
N GLU A 33 -6.94 -2.88 6.28
CA GLU A 33 -7.02 -1.77 7.24
C GLU A 33 -6.58 -0.46 6.59
N SER A 34 -7.37 0.59 6.80
CA SER A 34 -7.04 1.95 6.35
C SER A 34 -5.80 2.47 7.10
N ALA A 35 -4.68 2.64 6.41
CA ALA A 35 -3.44 3.14 6.98
C ALA A 35 -2.45 3.58 5.89
N THR A 36 -1.29 4.07 6.31
CA THR A 36 -0.17 4.32 5.39
C THR A 36 0.75 3.09 5.32
N TYR A 37 0.99 2.57 4.12
CA TYR A 37 1.84 1.40 3.86
C TYR A 37 3.07 1.81 3.06
N VAL A 38 4.26 1.44 3.53
CA VAL A 38 5.54 1.82 2.90
C VAL A 38 6.53 0.66 2.90
N GLY A 39 7.54 0.74 2.02
CA GLY A 39 8.64 -0.22 1.97
C GLY A 39 8.42 -1.41 1.03
N ASN A 40 9.44 -2.26 0.94
CA ASN A 40 9.45 -3.49 0.16
C ASN A 40 9.92 -4.65 1.07
N PRO A 41 9.02 -5.53 1.55
CA PRO A 41 7.57 -5.55 1.32
C PRO A 41 6.86 -4.41 2.06
N ALA A 42 5.70 -3.97 1.54
CA ALA A 42 4.91 -2.89 2.12
C ALA A 42 4.39 -3.27 3.52
N ARG A 43 4.63 -2.41 4.51
CA ARG A 43 4.19 -2.59 5.91
C ARG A 43 3.46 -1.35 6.41
N LYS A 44 2.50 -1.57 7.31
CA LYS A 44 1.77 -0.52 8.00
C LYS A 44 2.74 0.36 8.79
N LEU A 45 2.75 1.65 8.51
CA LEU A 45 3.57 2.65 9.20
C LEU A 45 2.80 3.28 10.37
N LYS A 46 1.60 3.78 10.08
CA LYS A 46 0.60 4.26 11.05
C LYS A 46 -0.77 4.31 10.40
#